data_AF-A0A5P2H3Y1-F1
#
_entry.id   AF-A0A5P2H3Y1-F1
#
_cell.length_a   1.000
_cell.length_b   1.000
_cell.length_c   1.000
_cell.angle_alpha   90.00
_cell.angle_beta   90.00
_cell.angle_gamma   90.00
#
_symmetry.space_group_name_H-M   'P 1'
#
loop_
_entity.id
_entity.type
_entity.pdbx_description
1 polymer ?
#
loop_
_entity_poly.entity_id
_entity_poly.type
_entity_poly.pdbx_seq_one_letter_code
_entity_poly.pdbx_strand_id
1 'polypeptide(L)'
;MRDRILAVYDTLRPSERRLADYIARHGASVIRLSMPELAERAGVSQPTIARFCAALGYDGFREFKLQFAQNVGGGTPFVHQDVEASDRPADIAGKVFDRTIATLMTVRNALSADQIEHAIALLANARRIEFYGCGNSGIVALDIQHKFFRLGIPTTAYSDSHVFSMSAALLRPGDVAVLVSNSGRTWDMLTAATLARASGASVLALTHSGSPLAGLADICVFSDVEEDSDIYTPMTSRISHLVLGDVLAAGVALQRADTVAQGLQRAKAHLRERRIAGAEPAVYGEAAPGVAAAGAAKPARARLAKPTARGTRTVPPRRRA
;
A
#
# COMPACT_ATOMS: atom_id res chain seq x y z
N MET A 1 -1.10 -22.20 11.04
CA MET A 1 -2.31 -22.99 11.45
C MET A 1 -3.42 -22.90 10.41
N ARG A 2 -3.78 -21.70 9.91
CA ARG A 2 -4.80 -21.48 8.87
C ARG A 2 -4.66 -22.44 7.68
N ASP A 3 -3.42 -22.68 7.26
CA ASP A 3 -3.07 -23.44 6.05
C ASP A 3 -3.25 -24.94 6.25
N ARG A 4 -3.03 -25.45 7.47
CA ARG A 4 -3.43 -26.82 7.85
C ARG A 4 -4.94 -27.00 7.78
N ILE A 5 -5.71 -26.01 8.21
CA ILE A 5 -7.18 -26.04 8.13
C ILE A 5 -7.64 -26.00 6.67
N LEU A 6 -7.04 -25.14 5.84
CA LEU A 6 -7.33 -25.05 4.40
C LEU A 6 -6.96 -26.34 3.65
N ALA A 7 -5.79 -26.92 3.92
CA ALA A 7 -5.30 -28.13 3.26
C ALA A 7 -6.20 -29.37 3.47
N VAL A 8 -6.95 -29.42 4.59
CA VAL A 8 -7.90 -30.51 4.86
C VAL A 8 -9.36 -30.10 4.63
N TYR A 9 -9.65 -28.83 4.32
CA TYR A 9 -11.01 -28.26 4.40
C TYR A 9 -12.04 -29.03 3.59
N ASP A 10 -11.68 -29.45 2.37
CA ASP A 10 -12.57 -30.20 1.48
C ASP A 10 -12.80 -31.65 1.90
N THR A 11 -11.94 -32.21 2.75
CA THR A 11 -12.12 -33.56 3.34
C THR A 11 -12.95 -33.53 4.62
N LEU A 12 -13.14 -32.36 5.25
CA LEU A 12 -13.95 -32.19 6.46
C LEU A 12 -15.45 -32.43 6.20
N ARG A 13 -16.13 -33.01 7.19
CA ARG A 13 -17.60 -33.15 7.19
C ARG A 13 -18.28 -31.78 7.39
N PRO A 14 -19.57 -31.61 7.05
CA PRO A 14 -20.26 -30.32 7.19
C PRO A 14 -20.21 -29.69 8.59
N SER A 15 -20.23 -30.50 9.65
CA SER A 15 -20.08 -30.00 11.04
C SER A 15 -18.64 -29.65 11.40
N GLU A 16 -17.65 -30.30 10.78
CA GLU A 16 -16.23 -30.00 10.98
C GLU A 16 -15.83 -28.73 10.19
N ARG A 17 -16.40 -28.51 9.00
CA ARG A 17 -16.28 -27.24 8.27
C ARG A 17 -16.88 -26.07 9.05
N ARG A 18 -18.05 -26.22 9.66
CA ARG A 18 -18.65 -25.19 10.51
C ARG A 18 -17.75 -24.81 11.70
N LEU A 19 -17.07 -25.80 12.28
CA LEU A 19 -16.08 -25.57 13.33
C LEU A 19 -14.83 -24.86 12.78
N ALA A 20 -14.34 -25.25 11.60
CA ALA A 20 -13.25 -24.57 10.91
C ALA A 20 -13.57 -23.10 10.60
N ASP A 21 -14.77 -22.82 10.06
CA ASP A 21 -15.31 -21.48 9.83
C ASP A 21 -15.36 -20.66 11.13
N TYR A 22 -15.88 -21.25 12.21
CA TYR A 22 -15.95 -20.59 13.51
C TYR A 22 -14.54 -20.23 14.00
N ILE A 23 -13.60 -21.18 13.94
CA ILE A 23 -12.23 -20.99 14.38
C ILE A 23 -11.51 -19.90 13.54
N ALA A 24 -11.72 -19.90 12.22
CA ALA A 24 -11.17 -18.90 11.32
C ALA A 24 -11.70 -17.48 11.59
N ARG A 25 -12.98 -17.35 11.96
CA ARG A 25 -13.62 -16.04 12.26
C ARG A 25 -13.32 -15.52 13.67
N HIS A 26 -13.06 -16.41 14.62
CA HIS A 26 -13.02 -16.06 16.04
C HIS A 26 -11.64 -16.19 16.70
N GLY A 27 -10.65 -16.78 16.01
CA GLY A 27 -9.21 -16.62 16.27
C GLY A 27 -8.83 -16.67 17.75
N ALA A 28 -8.24 -15.58 18.27
CA ALA A 28 -7.74 -15.48 19.64
C ALA A 28 -8.78 -15.74 20.74
N SER A 29 -10.08 -15.65 20.47
CA SER A 29 -11.09 -16.01 21.46
C SER A 29 -11.20 -17.51 21.70
N VAL A 30 -10.90 -18.35 20.69
CA VAL A 30 -10.95 -19.83 20.76
C VAL A 30 -9.95 -20.39 21.78
N ILE A 31 -8.78 -19.75 21.94
CA ILE A 31 -7.76 -20.14 22.93
C ILE A 31 -8.36 -20.22 24.34
N ARG A 32 -9.25 -19.27 24.67
CA ARG A 32 -9.85 -19.11 26.00
C ARG A 32 -11.03 -20.06 26.25
N LEU A 33 -11.58 -20.70 25.23
CA LEU A 33 -12.73 -21.60 25.37
C LEU A 33 -12.31 -23.00 25.84
N SER A 34 -13.13 -23.60 26.70
CA SER A 34 -13.12 -25.05 26.94
C SER A 34 -13.78 -25.80 25.76
N MET A 35 -13.60 -27.12 25.72
CA MET A 35 -14.17 -27.97 24.67
C MET A 35 -15.72 -27.93 24.63
N PRO A 36 -16.44 -27.93 25.77
CA PRO A 36 -17.89 -27.70 25.78
C PRO A 36 -18.30 -26.34 25.23
N GLU A 37 -17.66 -25.25 25.67
CA GLU A 37 -18.01 -23.88 25.23
C GLU A 37 -17.75 -23.66 23.73
N LEU A 38 -16.65 -24.24 23.20
CA LEU A 38 -16.39 -24.21 21.76
C LEU A 38 -17.44 -25.02 20.97
N ALA A 39 -17.90 -26.15 21.52
CA ALA A 39 -18.93 -26.98 20.88
C ALA A 39 -20.26 -26.20 20.78
N GLU A 40 -20.67 -25.60 21.89
CA GLU A 40 -21.86 -24.74 21.98
C GLU A 40 -21.78 -23.57 20.99
N ARG A 41 -20.71 -22.75 21.05
CA ARG A 41 -20.60 -21.54 20.23
C ARG A 41 -20.43 -21.81 18.73
N ALA A 42 -19.80 -22.93 18.35
CA ALA A 42 -19.68 -23.32 16.95
C ALA A 42 -20.90 -24.11 16.42
N GLY A 43 -21.88 -24.44 17.28
CA GLY A 43 -23.06 -25.21 16.88
C GLY A 43 -22.70 -26.65 16.45
N VAL A 44 -21.85 -27.31 17.24
CA VAL A 44 -21.34 -28.68 17.00
C VAL A 44 -21.31 -29.49 18.30
N SER A 45 -20.99 -30.79 18.20
CA SER A 45 -20.81 -31.66 19.38
C SER A 45 -19.33 -31.80 19.75
N GLN A 46 -19.02 -32.11 21.01
CA GLN A 46 -17.62 -32.35 21.44
C GLN A 46 -16.93 -33.47 20.62
N PRO A 47 -17.57 -34.61 20.28
CA PRO A 47 -17.00 -35.59 19.34
C PRO A 47 -16.70 -35.05 17.93
N THR A 48 -17.32 -33.94 17.51
CA THR A 48 -16.98 -33.25 16.26
C THR A 48 -15.67 -32.47 16.41
N ILE A 49 -15.45 -31.80 17.54
CA ILE A 49 -14.16 -31.16 17.85
C ILE A 49 -13.04 -32.20 17.91
N ALA A 50 -13.26 -33.35 18.54
CA ALA A 50 -12.27 -34.43 18.62
C ALA A 50 -11.84 -34.93 17.22
N ARG A 51 -12.82 -35.22 16.34
CA ARG A 51 -12.54 -35.64 14.95
C ARG A 51 -11.86 -34.54 14.14
N PHE A 52 -12.24 -33.28 14.32
CA PHE A 52 -11.58 -32.14 13.68
C PHE A 52 -10.10 -32.01 14.10
N CYS A 53 -9.79 -32.21 15.40
CA CYS A 53 -8.40 -32.22 15.87
C CYS A 53 -7.59 -33.36 15.22
N ALA A 54 -8.17 -34.58 15.16
CA ALA A 54 -7.54 -35.72 14.51
C ALA A 54 -7.34 -35.52 12.99
N ALA A 55 -8.31 -34.90 12.30
CA ALA A 55 -8.20 -34.56 10.88
C ALA A 55 -7.08 -33.55 10.58
N LEU A 56 -6.71 -32.71 11.56
CA LEU A 56 -5.56 -31.79 11.48
C LEU A 56 -4.24 -32.42 11.96
N GLY A 57 -4.23 -33.71 12.32
CA GLY A 57 -3.07 -34.43 12.83
C GLY A 57 -2.67 -34.01 14.24
N TYR A 58 -3.65 -33.83 15.14
CA TYR A 58 -3.43 -33.62 16.58
C TYR A 58 -4.08 -34.74 17.40
N ASP A 59 -3.39 -35.18 18.46
CA ASP A 59 -3.82 -36.25 19.38
C ASP A 59 -5.00 -35.84 20.28
N GLY A 60 -5.41 -34.57 20.25
CA GLY A 60 -6.68 -34.13 20.82
C GLY A 60 -6.79 -32.62 21.02
N PHE A 61 -7.90 -32.20 21.63
CA PHE A 61 -8.23 -30.78 21.80
C PHE A 61 -7.20 -29.99 22.63
N ARG A 62 -6.52 -30.63 23.59
CA ARG A 62 -5.49 -29.98 24.40
C ARG A 62 -4.24 -29.65 23.58
N GLU A 63 -3.78 -30.57 22.75
CA GLU A 63 -2.65 -30.35 21.84
C GLU A 63 -3.02 -29.35 20.76
N PHE A 64 -4.21 -29.51 20.14
CA PHE A 64 -4.77 -28.52 19.22
C PHE A 64 -4.75 -27.11 19.85
N LYS A 65 -5.24 -26.94 21.08
CA LYS A 65 -5.22 -25.63 21.76
C LYS A 65 -3.81 -25.10 22.02
N LEU A 66 -2.83 -25.96 22.33
CA LEU A 66 -1.44 -25.55 22.53
C LEU A 66 -0.82 -25.04 21.21
N GLN A 67 -0.96 -25.82 20.14
CA GLN A 67 -0.47 -25.48 18.81
C GLN A 67 -1.22 -24.26 18.25
N PHE A 68 -2.53 -24.17 18.47
CA PHE A 68 -3.36 -23.02 18.10
C PHE A 68 -2.94 -21.76 18.88
N ALA A 69 -2.68 -21.86 20.19
CA ALA A 69 -2.19 -20.73 20.98
C ALA A 69 -0.80 -20.25 20.52
N GLN A 70 0.10 -21.15 20.09
CA GLN A 70 1.38 -20.77 19.49
C GLN A 70 1.25 -20.08 18.11
N ASN A 71 0.13 -20.30 17.41
CA ASN A 71 -0.15 -19.71 16.10
C ASN A 71 -1.04 -18.45 16.15
N VAL A 72 -1.68 -18.17 17.29
CA VAL A 72 -2.76 -17.17 17.42
C VAL A 72 -2.58 -16.28 18.66
N GLY A 73 -1.74 -16.69 19.62
CA GLY A 73 -1.30 -15.90 20.75
C GLY A 73 -0.01 -15.17 20.43
N GLY A 74 -0.15 -13.98 19.84
CA GLY A 74 0.94 -13.03 19.64
C GLY A 74 0.35 -11.67 19.34
N GLY A 75 0.99 -10.62 19.87
CA GLY A 75 0.75 -9.25 19.42
C GLY A 75 -0.29 -8.45 20.21
N THR A 76 -0.20 -7.14 20.02
CA THR A 76 -1.14 -6.15 20.53
C THR A 76 -2.07 -5.80 19.37
N PRO A 77 -3.39 -6.09 19.47
CA PRO A 77 -4.34 -5.82 18.39
C PRO A 77 -4.24 -4.39 17.86
N PHE A 78 -4.44 -4.22 16.56
CA PHE A 78 -4.26 -2.98 15.79
C PHE A 78 -2.81 -2.48 15.67
N VAL A 79 -1.88 -2.94 16.52
CA VAL A 79 -0.47 -2.50 16.55
C VAL A 79 0.43 -3.43 15.73
N HIS A 80 0.79 -4.61 16.24
CA HIS A 80 1.73 -5.53 15.59
C HIS A 80 1.57 -6.97 16.12
N GLN A 81 1.69 -7.96 15.23
CA GLN A 81 1.42 -9.38 15.51
C GLN A 81 2.42 -10.03 16.49
N ASP A 82 3.63 -9.49 16.64
CA ASP A 82 4.66 -10.08 17.53
C ASP A 82 4.96 -9.25 18.80
N VAL A 83 4.38 -8.06 18.93
CA VAL A 83 4.68 -7.11 20.03
C VAL A 83 3.61 -7.16 21.11
N GLU A 84 4.00 -7.49 22.33
CA GLU A 84 3.13 -7.57 23.50
C GLU A 84 3.09 -6.24 24.26
N ALA A 85 1.96 -5.94 24.93
CA ALA A 85 1.81 -4.73 25.73
C ALA A 85 2.78 -4.65 26.92
N SER A 86 3.40 -5.76 27.30
CA SER A 86 4.43 -5.90 28.33
C SER A 86 5.87 -5.81 27.81
N ASP A 87 6.09 -5.71 26.49
CA ASP A 87 7.44 -5.61 25.93
C ASP A 87 8.14 -4.30 26.36
N ARG A 88 9.44 -4.39 26.66
CA ARG A 88 10.26 -3.19 26.85
C ARG A 88 10.55 -2.57 25.48
N PRO A 89 10.69 -1.24 25.35
CA PRO A 89 10.92 -0.59 24.05
C PRO A 89 12.11 -1.13 23.24
N ALA A 90 13.15 -1.65 23.90
CA ALA A 90 14.29 -2.31 23.25
C ALA A 90 13.94 -3.65 22.59
N ASP A 91 13.01 -4.41 23.18
CA ASP A 91 12.58 -5.72 22.69
C ASP A 91 11.63 -5.57 21.49
N ILE A 92 10.80 -4.51 21.49
CA ILE A 92 9.92 -4.13 20.37
C ILE A 92 10.71 -3.94 19.08
N ALA A 93 11.85 -3.23 19.15
CA ALA A 93 12.68 -2.97 17.97
C ALA A 93 13.18 -4.29 17.34
N GLY A 94 13.74 -5.20 18.15
CA GLY A 94 14.17 -6.52 17.69
C GLY A 94 13.04 -7.28 17.01
N LYS A 95 11.89 -7.43 17.69
CA LYS A 95 10.71 -8.12 17.17
C LYS A 95 10.22 -7.59 15.81
N VAL A 96 10.14 -6.27 15.63
CA VAL A 96 9.70 -5.65 14.38
C VAL A 96 10.72 -5.84 13.25
N PHE A 97 12.02 -5.72 13.55
CA PHE A 97 13.08 -6.00 12.57
C PHE A 97 13.10 -7.48 12.18
N ASP A 98 13.09 -8.40 13.15
CA ASP A 98 13.14 -9.84 12.91
C ASP A 98 11.93 -10.32 12.10
N ARG A 99 10.72 -9.86 12.42
CA ARG A 99 9.51 -10.15 11.63
C ARG A 99 9.64 -9.63 10.20
N THR A 100 10.10 -8.38 10.02
CA THR A 100 10.29 -7.78 8.70
C THR A 100 11.33 -8.54 7.87
N ILE A 101 12.47 -8.90 8.47
CA ILE A 101 13.54 -9.67 7.82
C ILE A 101 13.04 -11.06 7.42
N ALA A 102 12.34 -11.76 8.33
CA ALA A 102 11.75 -13.06 8.04
C ALA A 102 10.76 -12.99 6.87
N THR A 103 9.84 -12.02 6.87
CA THR A 103 8.91 -11.79 5.75
C THR A 103 9.64 -11.54 4.44
N LEU A 104 10.64 -10.65 4.42
CA LEU A 104 11.41 -10.35 3.20
C LEU A 104 12.22 -11.56 2.70
N MET A 105 12.76 -12.38 3.60
CA MET A 105 13.43 -13.63 3.23
C MET A 105 12.47 -14.64 2.61
N THR A 106 11.26 -14.81 3.17
CA THR A 106 10.22 -15.68 2.60
C THR A 106 9.81 -15.21 1.21
N VAL A 107 9.46 -13.93 1.04
CA VAL A 107 9.05 -13.38 -0.26
C VAL A 107 10.17 -13.53 -1.28
N ARG A 108 11.41 -13.11 -0.95
CA ARG A 108 12.57 -13.27 -1.84
C ARG A 108 12.77 -14.72 -2.29
N ASN A 109 12.64 -15.68 -1.38
CA ASN A 109 12.83 -17.11 -1.70
C ASN A 109 11.68 -17.69 -2.55
N ALA A 110 10.51 -17.04 -2.57
CA ALA A 110 9.35 -17.44 -3.36
C ALA A 110 9.24 -16.71 -4.72
N LEU A 111 10.13 -15.75 -5.01
CA LEU A 111 10.11 -15.01 -6.28
C LEU A 111 10.44 -15.92 -7.47
N SER A 112 9.56 -15.91 -8.47
CA SER A 112 9.86 -16.45 -9.80
C SER A 112 10.77 -15.47 -10.56
N ALA A 113 11.95 -15.94 -10.96
CA ALA A 113 12.85 -15.18 -11.83
C ALA A 113 12.14 -14.78 -13.14
N ASP A 114 11.48 -15.76 -13.80
CA ASP A 114 10.72 -15.54 -15.02
C ASP A 114 9.66 -14.44 -14.87
N GLN A 115 8.88 -14.43 -13.78
CA GLN A 115 7.87 -13.37 -13.56
C GLN A 115 8.52 -11.98 -13.41
N ILE A 116 9.66 -11.90 -12.72
CA ILE A 116 10.41 -10.65 -12.55
C ILE A 116 11.00 -10.18 -13.89
N GLU A 117 11.58 -11.07 -14.70
CA GLU A 117 12.12 -10.75 -16.02
C GLU A 117 11.02 -10.27 -16.98
N HIS A 118 9.89 -10.97 -17.05
CA HIS A 118 8.75 -10.54 -17.86
C HIS A 118 8.15 -9.20 -17.37
N ALA A 119 8.06 -8.99 -16.05
CA ALA A 119 7.57 -7.71 -15.49
C ALA A 119 8.51 -6.55 -15.83
N ILE A 120 9.84 -6.73 -15.72
CA ILE A 120 10.85 -5.74 -16.10
C ILE A 120 10.74 -5.42 -17.59
N ALA A 121 10.67 -6.45 -18.46
CA ALA A 121 10.54 -6.27 -19.90
C ALA A 121 9.24 -5.54 -20.30
N LEU A 122 8.11 -5.88 -19.67
CA LEU A 122 6.83 -5.21 -19.89
C LEU A 122 6.91 -3.72 -19.52
N LEU A 123 7.45 -3.40 -18.33
CA LEU A 123 7.56 -2.02 -17.84
C LEU A 123 8.59 -1.19 -18.62
N ALA A 124 9.69 -1.78 -19.07
CA ALA A 124 10.70 -1.09 -19.87
C ALA A 124 10.20 -0.68 -21.27
N ASN A 125 9.30 -1.47 -21.85
CA ASN A 125 8.69 -1.20 -23.16
C ASN A 125 7.35 -0.44 -23.09
N ALA A 126 6.89 -0.09 -21.88
CA ALA A 126 5.62 0.60 -21.68
C ALA A 126 5.63 2.03 -22.22
N ARG A 127 4.56 2.38 -22.96
CA ARG A 127 4.30 3.75 -23.45
C ARG A 127 3.94 4.72 -22.31
N ARG A 128 3.25 4.20 -21.28
CA ARG A 128 2.85 4.86 -20.04
C ARG A 128 2.71 3.80 -18.96
N ILE A 129 3.04 4.14 -17.72
CA ILE A 129 2.74 3.29 -16.56
C ILE A 129 1.87 4.06 -15.58
N GLU A 130 0.79 3.45 -15.10
CA GLU A 130 -0.01 3.98 -14.00
C GLU A 130 0.06 3.06 -12.78
N PHE A 131 0.29 3.63 -11.60
CA PHE A 131 0.38 2.88 -10.35
C PHE A 131 -0.89 3.10 -9.52
N TYR A 132 -1.59 2.03 -9.18
CA TYR A 132 -2.84 2.07 -8.40
C TYR A 132 -2.67 1.40 -7.04
N GLY A 133 -3.30 1.94 -6.01
CA GLY A 133 -3.40 1.29 -4.71
C GLY A 133 -4.16 2.12 -3.68
N CYS A 134 -4.98 1.47 -2.84
CA CYS A 134 -5.73 2.14 -1.78
C CYS A 134 -4.95 2.17 -0.45
N GLY A 135 -5.11 3.23 0.35
CA GLY A 135 -4.53 3.35 1.69
C GLY A 135 -3.01 3.17 1.71
N ASN A 136 -2.48 2.28 2.56
CA ASN A 136 -1.05 1.96 2.61
C ASN A 136 -0.48 1.53 1.25
N SER A 137 -1.26 0.80 0.42
CA SER A 137 -0.83 0.40 -0.92
C SER A 137 -0.73 1.60 -1.88
N GLY A 138 -1.48 2.67 -1.63
CA GLY A 138 -1.37 3.93 -2.37
C GLY A 138 -0.07 4.67 -2.10
N ILE A 139 0.43 4.64 -0.85
CA ILE A 139 1.75 5.17 -0.50
C ILE A 139 2.86 4.37 -1.21
N VAL A 140 2.71 3.05 -1.30
CA VAL A 140 3.64 2.21 -2.07
C VAL A 140 3.57 2.54 -3.57
N ALA A 141 2.36 2.63 -4.15
CA ALA A 141 2.18 3.01 -5.55
C ALA A 141 2.85 4.36 -5.89
N LEU A 142 2.75 5.34 -4.99
CA LEU A 142 3.40 6.64 -5.11
C LEU A 142 4.94 6.55 -5.01
N ASP A 143 5.47 5.76 -4.08
CA ASP A 143 6.92 5.54 -3.94
C ASP A 143 7.52 4.85 -5.19
N ILE A 144 6.86 3.82 -5.71
CA ILE A 144 7.29 3.15 -6.95
C ILE A 144 7.23 4.14 -8.11
N GLN A 145 6.15 4.91 -8.26
CA GLN A 145 6.06 5.97 -9.26
C GLN A 145 7.20 6.98 -9.15
N HIS A 146 7.57 7.37 -7.92
CA HIS A 146 8.68 8.29 -7.67
C HIS A 146 10.05 7.73 -8.12
N LYS A 147 10.20 6.41 -8.18
CA LYS A 147 11.39 5.77 -8.78
C LYS A 147 11.28 5.77 -10.31
N PHE A 148 10.12 5.39 -10.84
CA PHE A 148 9.89 5.20 -12.27
C PHE A 148 9.85 6.48 -13.12
N PHE A 149 9.38 7.64 -12.62
CA PHE A 149 9.39 8.88 -13.43
C PHE A 149 10.80 9.27 -13.89
N ARG A 150 11.81 8.94 -13.08
CA ARG A 150 13.23 9.23 -13.35
C ARG A 150 13.80 8.38 -14.48
N LEU A 151 13.10 7.31 -14.85
CA LEU A 151 13.45 6.41 -15.96
C LEU A 151 12.85 6.91 -17.29
N GLY A 152 12.18 8.06 -17.32
CA GLY A 152 11.70 8.66 -18.56
C GLY A 152 10.57 7.89 -19.25
N ILE A 153 9.88 6.97 -18.56
CA ILE A 153 8.52 6.57 -18.95
C ILE A 153 7.54 7.61 -18.34
N PRO A 154 6.52 8.08 -19.10
CA PRO A 154 5.41 8.84 -18.52
C PRO A 154 4.69 8.02 -17.45
N THR A 155 4.75 8.47 -16.19
CA THR A 155 4.18 7.73 -15.05
C THR A 155 3.31 8.61 -14.17
N THR A 156 2.30 7.99 -13.54
CA THR A 156 1.44 8.63 -12.53
C THR A 156 1.01 7.61 -11.49
N ALA A 157 0.67 8.08 -10.29
CA ALA A 157 0.12 7.25 -9.22
C ALA A 157 -1.25 7.80 -8.81
N TYR A 158 -2.20 6.91 -8.54
CA TYR A 158 -3.54 7.25 -8.08
C TYR A 158 -3.91 6.38 -6.88
N SER A 159 -4.37 7.02 -5.81
CA SER A 159 -4.81 6.35 -4.57
C SER A 159 -6.28 6.55 -4.25
N ASP A 160 -6.97 7.42 -5.00
CA ASP A 160 -8.43 7.52 -5.01
C ASP A 160 -9.00 6.51 -6.00
N SER A 161 -9.94 5.68 -5.55
CA SER A 161 -10.45 4.57 -6.33
C SER A 161 -11.43 4.96 -7.43
N HIS A 162 -12.12 6.09 -7.29
CA HIS A 162 -12.92 6.64 -8.37
C HIS A 162 -12.00 7.15 -9.49
N VAL A 163 -10.94 7.89 -9.13
CA VAL A 163 -9.96 8.43 -10.08
C VAL A 163 -9.19 7.33 -10.81
N PHE A 164 -8.66 6.31 -10.12
CA PHE A 164 -7.94 5.24 -10.83
C PHE A 164 -8.85 4.39 -11.70
N SER A 165 -10.13 4.21 -11.35
CA SER A 165 -11.07 3.45 -12.18
C SER A 165 -11.41 4.20 -13.47
N MET A 166 -11.58 5.52 -13.39
CA MET A 166 -11.72 6.38 -14.58
C MET A 166 -10.45 6.35 -15.44
N SER A 167 -9.27 6.42 -14.82
CA SER A 167 -8.00 6.39 -15.57
C SER A 167 -7.77 5.04 -16.25
N ALA A 168 -8.07 3.92 -15.58
CA ALA A 168 -7.98 2.57 -16.13
C ALA A 168 -8.83 2.39 -17.39
N ALA A 169 -10.04 2.93 -17.40
CA ALA A 169 -10.92 2.91 -18.58
C ALA A 169 -10.37 3.75 -19.77
N LEU A 170 -9.50 4.73 -19.51
CA LEU A 170 -8.89 5.62 -20.51
C LEU A 170 -7.48 5.18 -20.96
N LEU A 171 -7.01 4.02 -20.48
CA LEU A 171 -5.78 3.40 -20.98
C LEU A 171 -5.93 2.91 -22.43
N ARG A 172 -4.82 2.52 -23.05
CA ARG A 172 -4.81 1.97 -24.42
C ARG A 172 -3.67 0.96 -24.62
N PRO A 173 -3.63 0.23 -25.76
CA PRO A 173 -2.54 -0.67 -26.09
C PRO A 173 -1.15 -0.04 -25.95
N GLY A 174 -0.24 -0.79 -25.30
CA GLY A 174 1.11 -0.34 -24.94
C GLY A 174 1.20 0.40 -23.60
N ASP A 175 0.08 0.67 -22.90
CA ASP A 175 0.10 1.14 -21.52
C ASP A 175 0.11 -0.03 -20.53
N VAL A 176 0.63 0.23 -19.32
CA VAL A 176 0.67 -0.75 -18.23
C VAL A 176 0.02 -0.16 -16.97
N ALA A 177 -0.92 -0.89 -16.39
CA ALA A 177 -1.45 -0.61 -15.05
C ALA A 177 -0.75 -1.52 -14.02
N VAL A 178 -0.12 -0.92 -13.02
CA VAL A 178 0.57 -1.60 -11.92
C VAL A 178 -0.27 -1.49 -10.65
N LEU A 179 -0.87 -2.60 -10.24
CA LEU A 179 -1.84 -2.64 -9.15
C LEU A 179 -1.19 -3.20 -7.88
N VAL A 180 -1.09 -2.37 -6.84
CA VAL A 180 -0.55 -2.77 -5.54
C VAL A 180 -1.71 -3.05 -4.58
N SER A 181 -1.85 -4.30 -4.12
CA SER A 181 -2.88 -4.69 -3.16
C SER A 181 -2.48 -5.95 -2.40
N ASN A 182 -2.22 -5.84 -1.09
CA ASN A 182 -1.79 -6.99 -0.30
C ASN A 182 -2.77 -8.17 -0.34
N SER A 183 -4.05 -7.92 -0.05
CA SER A 183 -5.06 -8.97 -0.05
C SER A 183 -5.50 -9.41 -1.45
N GLY A 184 -5.23 -8.60 -2.48
CA GLY A 184 -5.73 -8.77 -3.85
C GLY A 184 -7.25 -8.93 -3.97
N ARG A 185 -7.99 -8.44 -2.97
CA ARG A 185 -9.46 -8.62 -2.82
C ARG A 185 -10.23 -7.31 -2.76
N THR A 186 -9.56 -6.16 -2.74
CA THR A 186 -10.20 -4.84 -2.78
C THR A 186 -11.00 -4.67 -4.06
N TRP A 187 -12.32 -4.50 -3.95
CA TRP A 187 -13.26 -4.46 -5.08
C TRP A 187 -12.84 -3.48 -6.19
N ASP A 188 -12.44 -2.28 -5.79
CA ASP A 188 -12.04 -1.24 -6.74
C ASP A 188 -10.78 -1.64 -7.53
N MET A 189 -9.83 -2.35 -6.90
CA MET A 189 -8.63 -2.85 -7.58
C MET A 189 -8.97 -3.92 -8.63
N LEU A 190 -9.94 -4.80 -8.34
CA LEU A 190 -10.44 -5.79 -9.29
C LEU A 190 -11.18 -5.12 -10.46
N THR A 191 -11.95 -4.07 -10.15
CA THR A 191 -12.66 -3.24 -11.14
C THR A 191 -11.65 -2.55 -12.07
N ALA A 192 -10.63 -1.89 -11.51
CA ALA A 192 -9.58 -1.23 -12.28
C ALA A 192 -8.75 -2.19 -13.13
N ALA A 193 -8.42 -3.39 -12.63
CA ALA A 193 -7.76 -4.45 -13.41
C ALA A 193 -8.60 -4.85 -14.64
N THR A 194 -9.90 -5.05 -14.42
CA THR A 194 -10.84 -5.44 -15.48
C THR A 194 -10.99 -4.35 -16.54
N LEU A 195 -11.11 -3.08 -16.11
CA LEU A 195 -11.20 -1.93 -17.00
C LEU A 195 -9.93 -1.73 -17.83
N ALA A 196 -8.75 -1.80 -17.20
CA ALA A 196 -7.47 -1.65 -17.88
C ALA A 196 -7.30 -2.67 -19.03
N ARG A 197 -7.64 -3.95 -18.78
CA ARG A 197 -7.58 -5.01 -19.79
C ARG A 197 -8.66 -4.85 -20.87
N ALA A 198 -9.86 -4.43 -20.51
CA ALA A 198 -10.91 -4.10 -21.48
C ALA A 198 -10.51 -2.96 -22.43
N SER A 199 -9.73 -1.98 -21.94
CA SER A 199 -9.13 -0.91 -22.75
C SER A 199 -7.82 -1.32 -23.45
N GLY A 200 -7.41 -2.59 -23.36
CA GLY A 200 -6.25 -3.15 -24.08
C GLY A 200 -4.89 -2.84 -23.47
N ALA A 201 -4.82 -2.33 -22.23
CA ALA A 201 -3.58 -2.18 -21.49
C ALA A 201 -3.23 -3.45 -20.71
N SER A 202 -1.93 -3.67 -20.48
CA SER A 202 -1.46 -4.80 -19.68
C SER A 202 -1.57 -4.52 -18.19
N VAL A 203 -1.92 -5.53 -17.40
CA VAL A 203 -2.01 -5.45 -15.94
C VAL A 203 -0.87 -6.22 -15.30
N LEU A 204 -0.05 -5.50 -14.52
CA LEU A 204 0.92 -6.06 -13.59
C LEU A 204 0.36 -5.93 -12.17
N ALA A 205 0.29 -7.02 -11.40
CA ALA A 205 -0.13 -6.98 -10.00
C ALA A 205 1.01 -7.28 -9.03
N LEU A 206 1.10 -6.49 -7.95
CA LEU A 206 1.87 -6.77 -6.75
C LEU A 206 0.88 -7.14 -5.64
N THR A 207 0.74 -8.45 -5.40
CA THR A 207 -0.37 -9.02 -4.61
C THR A 207 -0.05 -10.45 -4.15
N HIS A 208 -0.86 -10.98 -3.22
CA HIS A 208 -0.85 -12.40 -2.87
C HIS A 208 -1.27 -13.28 -4.06
N SER A 209 -0.55 -14.38 -4.30
CA SER A 209 -0.75 -15.39 -5.34
C SER A 209 -2.18 -15.95 -5.42
N GLY A 210 -2.73 -16.42 -4.29
CA GLY A 210 -4.10 -16.94 -4.16
C GLY A 210 -5.18 -15.87 -4.07
N SER A 211 -5.05 -14.74 -4.78
CA SER A 211 -6.01 -13.64 -4.78
C SER A 211 -6.76 -13.49 -6.11
N PRO A 212 -8.01 -12.99 -6.11
CA PRO A 212 -8.73 -12.67 -7.34
C PRO A 212 -7.97 -11.71 -8.26
N LEU A 213 -7.22 -10.75 -7.70
CA LEU A 213 -6.41 -9.82 -8.48
C LEU A 213 -5.28 -10.53 -9.25
N ALA A 214 -4.64 -11.53 -8.66
CA ALA A 214 -3.60 -12.32 -9.33
C ALA A 214 -4.18 -13.07 -10.56
N GLY A 215 -5.43 -13.54 -10.49
CA GLY A 215 -6.12 -14.18 -11.61
C GLY A 215 -6.62 -13.21 -12.70
N LEU A 216 -6.63 -11.90 -12.43
CA LEU A 216 -6.98 -10.86 -13.42
C LEU A 216 -5.75 -10.27 -14.13
N ALA A 217 -4.57 -10.38 -13.55
CA ALA A 217 -3.35 -9.77 -14.07
C ALA A 217 -2.74 -10.57 -15.23
N ASP A 218 -2.10 -9.89 -16.18
CA ASP A 218 -1.31 -10.53 -17.24
C ASP A 218 0.06 -10.98 -16.72
N ILE A 219 0.61 -10.26 -15.72
CA ILE A 219 1.77 -10.68 -14.92
C ILE A 219 1.45 -10.40 -13.44
N CYS A 220 1.77 -11.33 -12.55
CA CYS A 220 1.67 -11.15 -11.12
C CYS A 220 3.04 -11.39 -10.48
N VAL A 221 3.51 -10.46 -9.65
CA VAL A 221 4.67 -10.66 -8.78
C VAL A 221 4.15 -10.93 -7.38
N PHE A 222 4.35 -12.16 -6.92
CA PHE A 222 3.74 -12.63 -5.67
C PHE A 222 4.42 -12.00 -4.45
N SER A 223 3.59 -11.50 -3.54
CA SER A 223 3.98 -11.02 -2.22
C SER A 223 3.12 -11.73 -1.17
N ASP A 224 3.35 -13.04 -1.02
CA ASP A 224 2.62 -13.92 -0.09
C ASP A 224 3.07 -13.67 1.34
N VAL A 225 2.63 -12.54 1.89
CA VAL A 225 2.93 -12.09 3.24
C VAL A 225 1.78 -12.49 4.17
N GLU A 226 2.10 -13.40 5.10
CA GLU A 226 1.23 -13.70 6.24
C GLU A 226 1.17 -12.49 7.19
N GLU A 227 0.19 -11.63 7.01
CA GLU A 227 -0.12 -10.49 7.88
C GLU A 227 -1.64 -10.34 7.94
N ASP A 228 -2.22 -10.46 9.14
CA ASP A 228 -3.67 -10.30 9.34
C ASP A 228 -4.04 -8.82 9.33
N SER A 229 -4.25 -8.28 8.12
CA SER A 229 -4.57 -6.87 7.88
C SER A 229 -5.93 -6.43 8.40
N ASP A 230 -6.79 -7.37 8.82
CA ASP A 230 -8.09 -7.07 9.43
C ASP A 230 -7.95 -6.81 10.95
N ILE A 231 -6.86 -7.33 11.56
CA ILE A 231 -6.55 -7.19 12.99
C ILE A 231 -5.38 -6.23 13.25
N TYR A 232 -4.38 -6.16 12.37
CA TYR A 232 -3.14 -5.41 12.56
C TYR A 232 -2.92 -4.36 11.47
N THR A 233 -2.28 -3.24 11.84
CA THR A 233 -1.81 -2.25 10.87
C THR A 233 -0.77 -2.89 9.94
N PRO A 234 -0.96 -2.91 8.60
CA PRO A 234 -0.02 -3.56 7.71
C PRO A 234 1.36 -2.88 7.69
N MET A 235 2.37 -3.57 8.21
CA MET A 235 3.76 -3.10 8.30
C MET A 235 4.68 -3.87 7.36
N THR A 236 4.67 -5.20 7.39
CA THR A 236 5.64 -6.01 6.63
C THR A 236 5.23 -6.21 5.18
N SER A 237 3.93 -6.36 4.89
CA SER A 237 3.43 -6.40 3.50
C SER A 237 3.73 -5.10 2.75
N ARG A 238 3.64 -3.95 3.43
CA ARG A 238 4.01 -2.64 2.89
C ARG A 238 5.50 -2.60 2.53
N ILE A 239 6.38 -3.06 3.42
CA ILE A 239 7.83 -3.10 3.18
C ILE A 239 8.18 -4.08 2.06
N SER A 240 7.53 -5.25 1.99
CA SER A 240 7.65 -6.21 0.89
C SER A 240 7.40 -5.54 -0.47
N HIS A 241 6.24 -4.89 -0.64
CA HIS A 241 5.93 -4.24 -1.92
C HIS A 241 6.86 -3.07 -2.27
N LEU A 242 7.39 -2.33 -1.27
CA LEU A 242 8.41 -1.30 -1.51
C LEU A 242 9.70 -1.90 -2.10
N VAL A 243 10.17 -3.01 -1.54
CA VAL A 243 11.36 -3.74 -2.00
C VAL A 243 11.12 -4.36 -3.39
N LEU A 244 9.95 -4.94 -3.65
CA LEU A 244 9.59 -5.41 -5.01
C LEU A 244 9.57 -4.25 -6.01
N GLY A 245 9.10 -3.08 -5.58
CA GLY A 245 9.20 -1.83 -6.33
C GLY A 245 10.64 -1.42 -6.67
N ASP A 246 11.58 -1.56 -5.73
CA ASP A 246 13.00 -1.32 -5.95
C ASP A 246 13.61 -2.32 -6.95
N VAL A 247 13.27 -3.61 -6.84
CA VAL A 247 13.73 -4.66 -7.77
C VAL A 247 13.28 -4.34 -9.21
N LEU A 248 12.00 -4.03 -9.40
CA LEU A 248 11.44 -3.66 -10.71
C LEU A 248 12.06 -2.36 -11.24
N ALA A 249 12.20 -1.33 -10.40
CA ALA A 249 12.81 -0.06 -10.80
C ALA A 249 14.28 -0.21 -11.20
N ALA A 250 15.06 -1.02 -10.47
CA ALA A 250 16.45 -1.31 -10.79
C ALA A 250 16.59 -2.10 -12.10
N GLY A 251 15.76 -3.14 -12.30
CA GLY A 251 15.75 -3.91 -13.54
C GLY A 251 15.41 -3.06 -14.77
N VAL A 252 14.35 -2.25 -14.68
CA VAL A 252 13.95 -1.34 -15.77
C VAL A 252 15.02 -0.26 -16.02
N ALA A 253 15.67 0.24 -14.97
CA ALA A 253 16.79 1.19 -15.12
C ALA A 253 17.98 0.59 -15.86
N LEU A 254 18.31 -0.69 -15.61
CA LEU A 254 19.37 -1.42 -16.31
C LEU A 254 19.01 -1.66 -17.77
N GLN A 255 17.80 -2.19 -18.06
CA GLN A 255 17.35 -2.46 -19.43
C GLN A 255 17.24 -1.18 -20.29
N ARG A 256 17.09 -0.01 -19.65
CA ARG A 256 16.99 1.29 -20.33
C ARG A 256 18.20 2.19 -20.19
N ALA A 257 19.32 1.69 -19.65
CA ALA A 257 20.48 2.47 -19.21
C ALA A 257 20.91 3.55 -20.22
N ASP A 258 21.13 3.16 -21.48
CA ASP A 258 21.57 4.06 -22.56
C ASP A 258 20.61 5.23 -22.80
N THR A 259 19.31 4.99 -22.66
CA THR A 259 18.27 6.01 -22.89
C THR A 259 18.06 6.94 -21.70
N VAL A 260 18.37 6.50 -20.47
CA VAL A 260 18.07 7.25 -19.24
C VAL A 260 19.30 7.92 -18.61
N ALA A 261 20.51 7.44 -18.88
CA ALA A 261 21.74 7.88 -18.22
C ALA A 261 21.95 9.41 -18.29
N GLN A 262 21.81 10.01 -19.47
CA GLN A 262 22.00 11.47 -19.64
C GLN A 262 20.94 12.28 -18.89
N GLY A 263 19.67 11.85 -18.90
CA GLY A 263 18.58 12.51 -18.17
C GLY A 263 18.80 12.46 -16.65
N LEU A 264 19.20 11.29 -16.14
CA LEU A 264 19.55 11.09 -14.74
C LEU A 264 20.77 11.90 -14.31
N GLN A 265 21.80 12.03 -15.16
CA GLN A 265 22.97 12.87 -14.91
C GLN A 265 22.59 14.36 -14.80
N ARG A 266 21.81 14.88 -15.76
CA ARG A 266 21.30 16.27 -15.74
C ARG A 266 20.46 16.56 -14.48
N ALA A 267 19.55 15.65 -14.14
CA ALA A 267 18.74 15.78 -12.92
C ALA A 267 19.60 15.73 -11.64
N LYS A 268 20.61 14.86 -11.57
CA LYS A 268 21.55 14.80 -10.43
C LYS A 268 22.41 16.07 -10.33
N ALA A 269 22.84 16.68 -11.44
CA ALA A 269 23.61 17.92 -11.45
C ALA A 269 22.80 19.08 -10.82
N HIS A 270 21.59 19.33 -11.32
CA HIS A 270 20.69 20.38 -10.79
C HIS A 270 20.35 20.19 -9.31
N LEU A 271 20.22 18.95 -8.84
CA LEU A 271 19.99 18.66 -7.41
C LEU A 271 21.26 18.82 -6.56
N ARG A 272 22.47 18.66 -7.12
CA ARG A 272 23.73 18.96 -6.42
C ARG A 272 23.93 20.45 -6.24
N GLU A 273 23.61 21.25 -7.25
CA GLU A 273 23.67 22.73 -7.18
C GLU A 273 22.76 23.31 -6.10
N ARG A 274 21.64 22.64 -5.79
CA ARG A 274 20.72 23.02 -4.70
C ARG A 274 21.13 22.51 -3.31
N ARG A 275 22.11 21.60 -3.21
CA ARG A 275 22.67 21.18 -1.93
C ARG A 275 23.80 22.12 -1.58
N ILE A 276 23.53 23.05 -0.66
CA ILE A 276 24.55 24.01 -0.25
C ILE A 276 25.65 23.27 0.52
N ALA A 277 26.79 23.07 -0.12
CA ALA A 277 27.98 22.54 0.53
C ALA A 277 28.58 23.64 1.42
N GLY A 278 28.19 23.64 2.70
CA GLY A 278 28.78 24.51 3.72
C GLY A 278 28.01 25.78 4.09
N ALA A 279 26.72 25.91 3.75
CA ALA A 279 25.89 26.88 4.46
C ALA A 279 25.37 26.25 5.75
N GLU A 280 25.77 26.82 6.88
CA GLU A 280 25.04 26.63 8.13
C GLU A 280 23.60 27.14 7.95
N PRO A 281 22.59 26.47 8.51
CA PRO A 281 21.23 26.98 8.49
C PRO A 281 21.20 28.31 9.26
N ALA A 282 20.80 29.39 8.58
CA ALA A 282 20.74 30.71 9.19
C ALA A 282 19.91 30.67 10.48
N VAL A 283 20.57 30.93 11.61
CA VAL A 283 19.93 30.91 12.94
C VAL A 283 18.95 32.08 13.00
N TYR A 284 17.66 31.77 12.91
CA TYR A 284 16.58 32.73 13.15
C TYR A 284 16.59 33.10 14.64
N GLY A 285 17.30 34.18 15.01
CA GLY A 285 17.39 34.58 16.42
C GLY A 285 18.18 35.85 16.74
N GLU A 286 19.25 36.17 16.00
CA GLU A 286 20.07 37.36 16.32
C GLU A 286 19.67 38.59 15.50
N ALA A 287 19.22 39.63 16.20
CA ALA A 287 18.85 40.90 15.60
C ALA A 287 20.09 41.63 15.06
N ALA A 288 20.05 42.02 13.79
CA ALA A 288 21.13 42.79 13.16
C ALA A 288 21.34 44.13 13.92
N PRO A 289 22.58 44.46 14.33
CA PRO A 289 22.83 45.66 15.11
C PRO A 289 22.83 46.92 14.22
N GLY A 290 22.03 47.91 14.63
CA GLY A 290 22.27 49.32 14.30
C GLY A 290 21.76 49.82 12.95
N VAL A 291 20.49 50.24 12.90
CA VAL A 291 20.09 51.39 12.07
C VAL A 291 19.86 52.57 12.99
N ALA A 292 20.76 53.55 12.95
CA ALA A 292 20.69 54.76 13.76
C ALA A 292 19.58 55.72 13.28
N ALA A 293 19.17 56.62 14.17
CA ALA A 293 17.94 57.39 14.03
C ALA A 293 17.94 58.47 12.92
N ALA A 294 16.86 58.49 12.14
CA ALA A 294 16.28 59.68 11.49
C ALA A 294 14.79 59.40 11.20
N GLY A 295 13.82 60.24 11.53
CA GLY A 295 13.85 61.47 12.33
C GLY A 295 12.42 61.87 12.76
N ALA A 296 12.29 62.75 13.75
CA ALA A 296 10.99 63.19 14.24
C ALA A 296 10.54 64.51 13.58
N ALA A 297 9.42 64.49 12.85
CA ALA A 297 8.68 65.70 12.47
C ALA A 297 7.18 65.41 12.24
N LYS A 298 6.32 66.09 13.01
CA LYS A 298 4.87 66.32 12.79
C LYS A 298 4.70 67.78 12.28
N PRO A 299 3.51 68.28 11.86
CA PRO A 299 2.13 67.74 11.95
C PRO A 299 1.57 67.36 10.54
N ALA A 300 0.27 67.32 10.16
CA ALA A 300 -0.99 67.81 10.73
C ALA A 300 -2.23 67.00 10.25
N ARG A 301 -3.42 67.63 10.23
CA ARG A 301 -4.70 67.12 9.69
C ARG A 301 -5.32 68.14 8.73
N ALA A 302 -5.94 67.70 7.61
CA ALA A 302 -7.11 68.38 7.02
C ALA A 302 -7.91 67.52 6.01
N ARG A 303 -9.21 67.33 6.31
CA ARG A 303 -10.40 67.25 5.42
C ARG A 303 -10.48 66.27 4.22
N LEU A 304 -11.47 65.37 4.29
CA LEU A 304 -12.17 64.79 3.13
C LEU A 304 -13.19 65.76 2.52
N ALA A 305 -13.44 65.68 1.20
CA ALA A 305 -14.76 66.00 0.60
C ALA A 305 -14.94 65.49 -0.85
N LYS A 306 -16.13 64.90 -1.12
CA LYS A 306 -16.89 64.87 -2.41
C LYS A 306 -16.40 63.95 -3.56
N PRO A 307 -17.26 63.60 -4.55
CA PRO A 307 -18.58 64.18 -4.88
C PRO A 307 -19.80 63.22 -4.97
N THR A 308 -20.98 63.84 -5.09
CA THR A 308 -22.32 63.24 -5.28
C THR A 308 -22.77 63.24 -6.75
N ALA A 309 -23.66 62.31 -7.12
CA ALA A 309 -24.14 62.09 -8.50
C ALA A 309 -25.34 62.95 -8.95
N ARG A 310 -25.58 63.07 -10.28
CA ARG A 310 -26.91 62.92 -10.96
C ARG A 310 -26.92 63.22 -12.49
N GLY A 311 -27.76 62.45 -13.21
CA GLY A 311 -28.40 62.83 -14.51
C GLY A 311 -27.63 62.50 -15.81
N THR A 312 -28.25 62.18 -16.96
CA THR A 312 -29.68 61.92 -17.32
C THR A 312 -29.79 61.16 -18.66
N ARG A 313 -30.87 60.37 -18.83
CA ARG A 313 -31.50 59.77 -20.05
C ARG A 313 -30.89 60.04 -21.45
N THR A 314 -30.80 59.00 -22.31
CA THR A 314 -31.78 58.68 -23.40
C THR A 314 -31.41 57.39 -24.18
N VAL A 315 -32.41 56.81 -24.86
CA VAL A 315 -32.41 55.62 -25.77
C VAL A 315 -33.50 55.96 -26.82
N PRO A 316 -33.42 55.75 -28.17
CA PRO A 316 -33.34 54.43 -28.87
C PRO A 316 -32.62 54.50 -30.28
N PRO A 317 -32.93 53.68 -31.33
CA PRO A 317 -32.47 52.29 -31.51
C PRO A 317 -31.99 51.90 -32.95
N ARG A 318 -31.62 50.61 -33.14
CA ARG A 318 -31.57 49.80 -34.40
C ARG A 318 -30.62 50.22 -35.54
N ARG A 319 -29.79 49.28 -36.02
CA ARG A 319 -30.10 48.39 -37.18
C ARG A 319 -29.06 47.28 -37.38
N ARG A 320 -29.40 46.30 -38.23
CA ARG A 320 -28.62 45.11 -38.59
C ARG A 320 -27.43 45.43 -39.50
N ALA A 321 -26.36 44.64 -39.37
CA ALA A 321 -25.87 43.77 -40.46
C ALA A 321 -25.46 42.43 -39.81
#